data_AF-F0UJD6-F1
#
_entry.id   AF-F0UJD6-F1
#
_cell.length_a   1.000
_cell.length_b   1.000
_cell.length_c   1.000
_cell.angle_alpha   90.00
_cell.angle_beta   90.00
_cell.angle_gamma   90.00
#
_symmetry.space_group_name_H-M   'P 1'
#
loop_
_entity.id
_entity.type
_entity.pdbx_description
1 polymer ?
#
loop_
_entity_poly.entity_id
_entity_poly.type
_entity_poly.pdbx_seq_one_letter_code
_entity_poly.pdbx_strand_id
1 'polypeptide(L)'
;MTHREIWRSRGNTSNRGGPNSFRKRNQSETFCVHFQRGRCHYGERYRFSHDVNKAASFKSNPAVYHSSTHDLDTRNQYFDWKRLLRNGILGDSRENHQFLAKDLVDDNLYGYNFILATADTDNPEGVRSIPAYDEPFLKVITHTSLLNYLSIDSFVGTLYTSFNGTNRDRAIRYLRSVCRSLISKGEMTNENIPVISLDMMKLLLNTLYQLLSRVRRARFHDEIPALLDLIREVGSQIETCSKANINGLENRIEVIQSLIASANRSLFTPRAYEENHQKSVSAHSSFPLDMQTPGGRHNNDLAEISQVQILPTHREIVSGNSEYLPSTNFLQPHFLPNPLQRYIDSTFRLLRHDIFSSAKDALRDLLQQDDLTQFSYFSSKDSGAHIYLGAQVLQIFINKRNELEATVSFAPPPQVRKKTSNEQCRWWRDSNRLEEGSLVYFLTSQETHRRLIFLEVTVKNTSKDRAHQNKSSLISDRFPPSITVKLTACLQQELILLCQLYSKKLTGILVDFHSLIPTTFAPILKNLQRIQHKGELAFQKWILPGRKGGEDSHSIPPPAYARKPGFIFPLTSITIVGAEKVALNPSTPEAINLLKLQTQTGLDHGQCQGLIAALT
;
A
#
# COMPACT_ATOMS: atom_id res chain seq x y z
N MET A 1 -17.75 55.94 4.53
CA MET A 1 -17.26 55.68 5.90
C MET A 1 -16.20 54.59 5.79
N THR A 2 -14.93 54.95 5.57
CA THR A 2 -13.90 55.30 6.60
C THR A 2 -13.43 54.03 7.32
N HIS A 3 -12.15 53.68 7.48
CA HIS A 3 -10.85 54.36 7.45
C HIS A 3 -9.80 53.21 7.57
N ARG A 4 -8.64 53.14 6.89
CA ARG A 4 -7.32 53.76 7.17
C ARG A 4 -6.35 53.27 6.07
N GLU A 5 -5.72 54.11 5.25
CA GLU A 5 -4.48 54.91 5.48
C GLU A 5 -3.21 54.03 5.65
N ILE A 6 -2.37 53.80 4.62
CA ILE A 6 -1.32 54.63 3.95
C ILE A 6 -0.17 55.01 4.94
N TRP A 7 1.13 54.71 4.74
CA TRP A 7 2.09 55.44 3.88
C TRP A 7 3.56 54.95 3.96
N ARG A 8 4.25 55.08 2.80
CA ARG A 8 5.69 55.47 2.54
C ARG A 8 6.83 54.62 3.15
N SER A 9 8.07 54.57 2.64
CA SER A 9 8.78 54.95 1.39
C SER A 9 10.29 54.79 1.68
N ARG A 10 11.11 54.39 0.68
CA ARG A 10 12.52 54.80 0.37
C ARG A 10 13.10 53.69 -0.54
N GLY A 11 13.52 53.91 -1.79
CA GLY A 11 14.26 55.04 -2.32
C GLY A 11 15.75 54.69 -2.26
N ASN A 12 16.30 54.10 -3.34
CA ASN A 12 17.70 54.30 -3.71
C ASN A 12 17.95 53.88 -5.17
N THR A 13 18.10 54.90 -6.00
CA THR A 13 18.73 54.88 -7.32
C THR A 13 20.22 55.11 -7.18
N SER A 14 21.06 54.40 -7.94
CA SER A 14 22.38 54.90 -8.34
C SER A 14 22.61 54.65 -9.83
N ASN A 15 22.50 55.74 -10.58
CA ASN A 15 22.93 55.89 -11.97
C ASN A 15 24.46 56.06 -12.01
N ARG A 16 25.15 55.45 -12.98
CA ARG A 16 26.35 56.02 -13.63
C ARG A 16 26.41 55.54 -15.08
N GLY A 17 26.26 56.48 -16.01
CA GLY A 17 26.54 56.29 -17.43
C GLY A 17 27.98 56.68 -17.80
N GLY A 18 28.37 56.34 -19.02
CA GLY A 18 29.55 56.92 -19.69
C GLY A 18 30.11 56.03 -20.81
N PRO A 19 30.46 56.57 -22.00
CA PRO A 19 30.48 55.83 -23.27
C PRO A 19 31.89 55.45 -23.74
N ASN A 20 32.01 54.41 -24.58
CA ASN A 20 33.13 54.33 -25.53
C ASN A 20 32.78 53.50 -26.77
N SER A 21 32.76 54.21 -27.90
CA SER A 21 32.72 53.70 -29.27
C SER A 21 34.06 53.05 -29.64
N PHE A 22 34.04 51.94 -30.39
CA PHE A 22 34.80 51.70 -31.63
C PHE A 22 34.88 50.19 -31.94
N ARG A 23 34.05 49.74 -32.90
CA ARG A 23 34.41 48.98 -34.12
C ARG A 23 33.17 48.30 -34.68
N LYS A 24 32.55 48.96 -35.67
CA LYS A 24 31.62 48.36 -36.63
C LYS A 24 32.35 47.23 -37.36
N ARG A 25 32.05 45.98 -36.99
CA ARG A 25 32.16 44.84 -37.91
C ARG A 25 30.80 44.72 -38.59
N ASN A 26 30.77 44.84 -39.92
CA ASN A 26 29.59 44.56 -40.74
C ASN A 26 29.03 43.17 -40.39
N GLN A 27 28.04 43.13 -39.50
CA GLN A 27 27.19 41.96 -39.34
C GLN A 27 26.19 42.04 -40.48
N SER A 28 26.26 41.11 -41.41
CA SER A 28 25.12 40.81 -42.29
C SER A 28 23.90 40.64 -41.39
N GLU A 29 22.94 41.54 -41.50
CA GLU A 29 21.69 41.51 -40.73
C GLU A 29 20.99 40.17 -41.00
N THR A 30 21.09 39.27 -40.03
CA THR A 30 20.40 37.97 -40.08
C THR A 30 18.93 38.20 -39.72
N PHE A 31 18.04 37.52 -40.44
CA PHE A 31 16.59 37.69 -40.29
C PHE A 31 16.07 36.92 -39.07
N CYS A 32 15.08 37.48 -38.35
CA CYS A 32 14.54 36.86 -37.15
C CYS A 32 13.64 35.65 -37.48
N VAL A 33 14.10 34.44 -37.15
CA VAL A 33 13.37 33.19 -37.40
C VAL A 33 12.05 33.09 -36.61
N HIS A 34 12.00 33.71 -35.42
CA HIS A 34 10.76 33.76 -34.61
C HIS A 34 9.69 34.67 -35.23
N PHE A 35 10.11 35.74 -35.91
CA PHE A 35 9.21 36.61 -36.64
C PHE A 35 8.67 35.93 -37.91
N GLN A 36 9.50 35.14 -38.62
CA GLN A 36 9.03 34.32 -39.75
C GLN A 36 7.94 33.31 -39.34
N ARG A 37 7.91 32.90 -38.07
CA ARG A 37 6.90 31.99 -37.48
C ARG A 37 5.72 32.73 -36.82
N GLY A 38 5.64 34.05 -36.97
CA GLY A 38 4.46 34.86 -36.60
C GLY A 38 4.39 35.34 -35.14
N ARG A 39 5.38 35.06 -34.27
CA ARG A 39 5.42 35.62 -32.90
C ARG A 39 6.86 35.89 -32.43
N CYS A 40 7.20 37.16 -32.23
CA CYS A 40 8.44 37.59 -31.57
C CYS A 40 8.10 38.32 -30.26
N HIS A 41 8.59 37.82 -29.12
CA HIS A 41 8.28 38.36 -27.79
C HIS A 41 9.26 39.45 -27.33
N TYR A 42 10.24 39.81 -28.16
CA TYR A 42 11.34 40.72 -27.82
C TYR A 42 11.24 42.12 -28.45
N GLY A 43 10.20 42.40 -29.24
CA GLY A 43 9.91 43.71 -29.82
C GLY A 43 11.00 44.27 -30.75
N GLU A 44 10.95 45.57 -31.05
CA GLU A 44 11.86 46.25 -32.01
C GLU A 44 13.33 46.36 -31.56
N ARG A 45 13.66 45.95 -30.33
CA ARG A 45 15.04 46.00 -29.80
C ARG A 45 15.80 44.68 -29.97
N TYR A 46 15.25 43.74 -30.72
CA TYR A 46 15.86 42.45 -30.97
C TYR A 46 17.02 42.55 -31.98
N ARG A 47 18.06 41.72 -31.81
CA ARG A 47 19.32 41.77 -32.58
C ARG A 47 19.18 41.42 -34.08
N PHE A 48 18.04 40.88 -34.48
CA PHE A 48 17.78 40.35 -35.83
C PHE A 48 16.64 41.13 -36.50
N SER A 49 16.74 41.36 -37.82
CA SER A 49 15.82 42.24 -38.55
C SER A 49 14.43 41.63 -38.73
N HIS A 50 13.40 42.48 -38.67
CA HIS A 50 11.98 42.17 -38.93
C HIS A 50 11.46 42.78 -40.26
N ASP A 51 12.36 43.32 -41.10
CA ASP A 51 11.99 43.96 -42.36
C ASP A 51 11.64 42.93 -43.45
N VAL A 52 10.34 42.85 -43.78
CA VAL A 52 9.73 41.83 -44.65
C VAL A 52 10.37 41.78 -46.04
N ASN A 53 10.93 42.90 -46.51
CA ASN A 53 11.55 42.99 -47.83
C ASN A 53 12.93 42.30 -47.92
N LYS A 54 13.60 42.01 -46.79
CA LYS A 54 14.91 41.34 -46.74
C LYS A 54 14.83 39.81 -46.63
N ALA A 55 13.64 39.24 -46.42
CA ALA A 55 13.46 37.79 -46.29
C ALA A 55 13.60 37.03 -47.63
N ALA A 56 13.34 37.71 -48.76
CA ALA A 56 13.30 37.09 -50.09
C ALA A 56 14.68 36.77 -50.69
N SER A 57 15.78 37.31 -50.12
CA SER A 57 17.13 37.19 -50.69
C SER A 57 17.96 36.00 -50.17
N PHE A 58 17.47 35.20 -49.23
CA PHE A 58 18.21 34.04 -48.72
C PHE A 58 17.80 32.74 -49.43
N LYS A 59 18.55 32.34 -50.47
CA LYS A 59 18.46 31.00 -51.08
C LYS A 59 19.46 30.05 -50.40
N SER A 60 18.99 28.85 -50.06
CA SER A 60 19.77 27.75 -49.49
C SER A 60 20.68 27.09 -50.53
N ASN A 61 21.92 26.77 -50.15
CA ASN A 61 22.81 25.92 -50.93
C ASN A 61 22.42 24.43 -50.74
N PRO A 62 22.36 23.62 -51.81
CA PRO A 62 22.09 22.19 -51.73
C PRO A 62 23.39 21.39 -51.82
N ALA A 63 23.80 20.72 -50.74
CA ALA A 63 24.44 19.40 -50.77
C ALA A 63 24.91 18.98 -49.37
N VAL A 64 24.68 17.68 -49.09
CA VAL A 64 25.29 16.82 -48.08
C VAL A 64 24.53 16.65 -46.75
N TYR A 65 23.91 15.47 -46.66
CA TYR A 65 23.29 14.76 -45.53
C TYR A 65 22.00 15.34 -44.93
N HIS A 66 20.86 14.88 -45.46
CA HIS A 66 19.55 15.04 -44.85
C HIS A 66 19.45 14.21 -43.56
N SER A 67 19.69 14.81 -42.40
CA SER A 67 18.94 14.42 -41.20
C SER A 67 17.51 14.93 -41.38
N SER A 68 16.53 14.08 -41.11
CA SER A 68 15.13 14.46 -41.23
C SER A 68 14.84 15.65 -40.31
N THR A 69 13.96 16.57 -40.72
CA THR A 69 13.50 17.69 -39.88
C THR A 69 12.92 17.22 -38.54
N HIS A 70 12.44 15.98 -38.49
CA HIS A 70 11.98 15.28 -37.30
C HIS A 70 13.11 14.98 -36.30
N ASP A 71 14.31 14.59 -36.76
CA ASP A 71 15.47 14.26 -35.91
C ASP A 71 16.12 15.49 -35.26
N LEU A 72 16.09 16.64 -35.95
CA LEU A 72 16.61 17.91 -35.42
C LEU A 72 15.67 18.51 -34.39
N ASP A 73 14.36 18.34 -34.55
CA ASP A 73 13.35 18.84 -33.62
C ASP A 73 13.28 18.00 -32.34
N THR A 74 13.35 16.66 -32.45
CA THR A 74 13.50 15.76 -31.28
C THR A 74 14.80 16.01 -30.52
N ARG A 75 15.91 16.26 -31.22
CA ARG A 75 17.21 16.56 -30.58
C ARG A 75 17.21 17.89 -29.82
N ASN A 76 16.55 18.92 -30.35
CA ASN A 76 16.45 20.21 -29.67
C ASN A 76 15.46 20.16 -28.48
N GLN A 77 14.34 19.44 -28.61
CA GLN A 77 13.41 19.17 -27.51
C GLN A 77 14.05 18.31 -26.40
N TYR A 78 14.95 17.38 -26.76
CA TYR A 78 15.80 16.63 -25.83
C TYR A 78 16.73 17.54 -25.01
N PHE A 79 17.27 18.63 -25.59
CA PHE A 79 18.10 19.59 -24.86
C PHE A 79 17.29 20.54 -23.96
N ASP A 80 16.07 20.91 -24.36
CA ASP A 80 15.16 21.71 -23.52
C ASP A 80 14.61 20.89 -22.33
N TRP A 81 14.33 19.60 -22.53
CA TRP A 81 13.95 18.69 -21.45
C TRP A 81 15.13 18.33 -20.52
N LYS A 82 16.34 18.15 -21.07
CA LYS A 82 17.59 18.04 -20.29
C LYS A 82 17.84 19.28 -19.43
N ARG A 83 17.34 20.45 -19.85
CA ARG A 83 17.35 21.69 -19.07
C ARG A 83 16.29 21.66 -17.95
N LEU A 84 15.12 21.05 -18.17
CA LEU A 84 14.10 20.82 -17.14
C LEU A 84 14.55 19.81 -16.08
N LEU A 85 15.20 18.71 -16.48
CA LEU A 85 15.81 17.73 -15.56
C LEU A 85 17.06 18.26 -14.84
N ARG A 86 17.84 19.19 -15.46
CA ARG A 86 19.02 19.81 -14.83
C ARG A 86 18.70 20.98 -13.91
N ASN A 87 17.71 21.81 -14.25
CA ASN A 87 17.39 23.03 -13.49
C ASN A 87 16.31 22.83 -12.43
N GLY A 88 15.85 21.60 -12.21
CA GLY A 88 14.86 21.30 -11.19
C GLY A 88 14.96 19.85 -10.76
N ILE A 89 15.67 19.59 -9.66
CA ILE A 89 15.00 18.78 -8.64
C ILE A 89 13.76 19.60 -8.32
N LEU A 90 12.65 19.23 -8.96
CA LEU A 90 11.29 19.36 -8.43
C LEU A 90 11.17 20.55 -7.48
N GLY A 91 10.88 21.76 -8.00
CA GLY A 91 10.43 22.82 -7.10
C GLY A 91 9.29 22.26 -6.24
N ASP A 92 9.17 22.68 -4.98
CA ASP A 92 8.28 22.11 -3.95
C ASP A 92 6.77 22.05 -4.30
N SER A 93 6.38 22.41 -5.53
CA SER A 93 5.01 22.31 -6.01
C SER A 93 4.64 20.88 -6.39
N ARG A 94 3.89 20.26 -5.47
CA ARG A 94 3.14 19.01 -5.65
C ARG A 94 2.38 18.92 -6.99
N GLU A 95 1.82 20.04 -7.46
CA GLU A 95 1.02 20.08 -8.69
C GLU A 95 1.88 19.78 -9.92
N ASN A 96 3.11 20.32 -9.96
CA ASN A 96 4.05 20.06 -11.05
C ASN A 96 4.43 18.58 -11.15
N HIS A 97 4.50 17.87 -10.01
CA HIS A 97 4.83 16.44 -9.99
C HIS A 97 3.68 15.59 -10.55
N GLN A 98 2.44 16.02 -10.33
CA GLN A 98 1.25 15.34 -10.84
C GLN A 98 1.02 15.62 -12.32
N PHE A 99 1.32 16.83 -12.80
CA PHE A 99 1.32 17.14 -14.23
C PHE A 99 2.40 16.34 -14.95
N LEU A 100 3.61 16.28 -14.40
CA LEU A 100 4.70 15.47 -14.95
C LEU A 100 4.32 14.00 -15.15
N ALA A 101 3.63 13.39 -14.19
CA ALA A 101 3.19 12.00 -14.31
C ALA A 101 2.19 11.79 -15.45
N LYS A 102 1.36 12.79 -15.75
CA LYS A 102 0.42 12.77 -16.87
C LYS A 102 1.14 13.02 -18.20
N ASP A 103 2.04 14.00 -18.23
CA ASP A 103 2.79 14.36 -19.43
C ASP A 103 3.67 13.21 -19.93
N LEU A 104 4.26 12.42 -19.01
CA LEU A 104 5.11 11.28 -19.36
C LEU A 104 4.35 10.13 -20.04
N VAL A 105 3.03 10.10 -19.95
CA VAL A 105 2.18 9.07 -20.57
C VAL A 105 1.21 9.66 -21.59
N ASP A 106 1.33 10.96 -21.90
CA ASP A 106 0.57 11.62 -22.96
C ASP A 106 1.32 11.49 -24.29
N ASP A 107 0.67 10.84 -25.26
CA ASP A 107 1.21 10.62 -26.60
C ASP A 107 1.43 11.94 -27.36
N ASN A 108 0.65 12.99 -27.06
CA ASN A 108 0.78 14.30 -27.70
C ASN A 108 2.00 15.08 -27.20
N LEU A 109 2.51 14.74 -26.02
CA LEU A 109 3.68 15.35 -25.39
C LEU A 109 4.95 14.51 -25.58
N TYR A 110 4.88 13.46 -26.41
CA TYR A 110 5.99 12.54 -26.70
C TYR A 110 6.62 11.90 -25.45
N GLY A 111 5.89 11.83 -24.33
CA GLY A 111 6.37 11.26 -23.07
C GLY A 111 6.77 9.79 -23.21
N TYR A 112 5.98 9.03 -23.97
CA TYR A 112 6.28 7.65 -24.32
C TYR A 112 7.63 7.50 -25.05
N ASN A 113 7.91 8.35 -26.04
CA ASN A 113 9.16 8.32 -26.79
C ASN A 113 10.39 8.62 -25.91
N PHE A 114 10.23 9.42 -24.86
CA PHE A 114 11.30 9.67 -23.89
C PHE A 114 11.58 8.45 -23.01
N ILE A 115 10.53 7.77 -22.53
CA ILE A 115 10.67 6.51 -21.79
C ILE A 115 11.38 5.47 -22.66
N LEU A 116 11.02 5.38 -23.95
CA LEU A 116 11.69 4.54 -24.93
C LEU A 116 13.16 4.93 -25.10
N ALA A 117 13.45 6.19 -25.43
CA ALA A 117 14.82 6.65 -25.68
C ALA A 117 15.74 6.47 -24.46
N THR A 118 15.20 6.57 -23.24
CA THR A 118 15.94 6.35 -21.99
C THR A 118 16.17 4.86 -21.72
N ALA A 119 15.15 4.02 -21.92
CA ALA A 119 15.21 2.60 -21.60
C ALA A 119 15.81 1.74 -22.71
N ASP A 120 15.80 2.20 -23.97
CA ASP A 120 16.36 1.54 -25.15
C ASP A 120 17.80 1.98 -25.46
N THR A 121 18.44 2.83 -24.63
CA THR A 121 19.90 3.04 -24.74
C THR A 121 20.65 1.79 -24.33
N ASP A 122 20.89 0.93 -25.32
CA ASP A 122 21.58 -0.33 -25.17
C ASP A 122 23.08 -0.11 -24.88
N ASN A 123 23.53 -0.59 -23.73
CA ASN A 123 24.94 -0.67 -23.33
C ASN A 123 25.17 -2.06 -22.70
N PRO A 124 25.03 -3.15 -23.49
CA PRO A 124 24.96 -4.50 -22.97
C PRO A 124 26.26 -4.91 -22.26
N GLU A 125 27.40 -4.38 -22.71
CA GLU A 125 28.73 -4.66 -22.18
C GLU A 125 29.20 -3.67 -21.09
N GLY A 126 28.40 -2.64 -20.74
CA GLY A 126 28.81 -1.65 -19.72
C GLY A 126 30.00 -0.76 -20.12
N VAL A 127 30.43 -0.82 -21.39
CA VAL A 127 31.63 -0.12 -21.90
C VAL A 127 31.44 1.40 -21.95
N ARG A 128 30.20 1.88 -22.11
CA ARG A 128 29.88 3.32 -22.11
C ARG A 128 29.63 3.82 -20.70
N SER A 129 30.07 5.05 -20.41
CA SER A 129 29.74 5.74 -19.15
C SER A 129 28.24 5.94 -19.01
N ILE A 130 27.71 5.77 -17.79
CA ILE A 130 26.30 6.07 -17.43
C ILE A 130 25.90 7.44 -18.00
N PRO A 131 24.90 7.49 -18.90
CA PRO A 131 24.38 8.74 -19.41
C PRO A 131 23.92 9.69 -18.30
N ALA A 132 24.15 10.99 -18.50
CA ALA A 132 23.84 12.02 -17.50
C ALA A 132 22.34 12.16 -17.15
N TYR A 133 21.46 11.43 -17.81
CA TYR A 133 20.01 11.45 -17.60
C TYR A 133 19.48 10.26 -16.78
N ASP A 134 20.27 9.20 -16.56
CA ASP A 134 19.81 7.99 -15.85
C ASP A 134 19.48 8.27 -14.37
N GLU A 135 20.37 8.97 -13.67
CA GLU A 135 20.12 9.33 -12.25
C GLU A 135 18.89 10.24 -12.11
N PRO A 136 18.74 11.35 -12.88
CA PRO A 136 17.50 12.14 -12.88
C PRO A 136 16.25 11.31 -13.20
N PHE A 137 16.33 10.40 -14.17
CA PHE A 137 15.21 9.54 -14.54
C PHE A 137 14.80 8.61 -13.40
N LEU A 138 15.76 7.91 -12.78
CA LEU A 138 15.52 7.06 -11.63
C LEU A 138 14.94 7.85 -10.45
N LYS A 139 15.42 9.09 -10.21
CA LYS A 139 14.87 9.99 -9.18
C LYS A 139 13.40 10.34 -9.45
N VAL A 140 13.04 10.64 -10.69
CA VAL A 140 11.66 10.98 -11.06
C VAL A 140 10.73 9.78 -10.86
N ILE A 141 11.05 8.62 -11.43
CA ILE A 141 10.14 7.46 -11.40
C ILE A 141 10.00 6.84 -10.00
N THR A 142 10.94 7.12 -9.09
CA THR A 142 10.89 6.69 -7.68
C THR A 142 10.45 7.78 -6.70
N HIS A 143 10.08 8.96 -7.18
CA HIS A 143 9.74 10.09 -6.31
C HIS A 143 8.44 9.83 -5.52
N THR A 144 8.42 10.18 -4.23
CA THR A 144 7.28 9.93 -3.33
C THR A 144 6.00 10.63 -3.80
N SER A 145 6.10 11.82 -4.40
CA SER A 145 4.94 12.52 -4.97
C SER A 145 4.31 11.83 -6.18
N LEU A 146 5.02 10.92 -6.86
CA LEU A 146 4.45 10.11 -7.92
C LEU A 146 3.86 8.82 -7.35
N LEU A 147 4.58 8.19 -6.42
CA LEU A 147 4.24 6.85 -5.93
C LEU A 147 3.09 6.79 -4.91
N ASN A 148 2.87 7.85 -4.12
CA ASN A 148 1.96 7.81 -2.97
C ASN A 148 0.54 8.33 -3.25
N TYR A 149 0.24 8.80 -4.46
CA TYR A 149 -1.04 9.47 -4.77
C TYR A 149 -1.96 8.63 -5.64
N LEU A 150 -3.14 8.32 -5.11
CA LEU A 150 -4.18 7.53 -5.80
C LEU A 150 -4.73 8.22 -7.05
N SER A 151 -4.75 9.56 -7.09
CA SER A 151 -5.32 10.33 -8.21
C SER A 151 -4.54 10.20 -9.53
N ILE A 152 -3.27 9.80 -9.45
CA ILE A 152 -2.40 9.60 -10.62
C ILE A 152 -1.94 8.15 -10.78
N ASP A 153 -2.47 7.22 -9.98
CA ASP A 153 -1.98 5.83 -9.93
C ASP A 153 -2.15 5.10 -11.27
N SER A 154 -3.21 5.43 -12.04
CA SER A 154 -3.42 4.90 -13.40
C SER A 154 -2.35 5.39 -14.39
N PHE A 155 -1.99 6.68 -14.33
CA PHE A 155 -0.92 7.25 -15.17
C PHE A 155 0.44 6.66 -14.77
N VAL A 156 0.72 6.52 -13.47
CA VAL A 156 1.95 5.88 -12.98
C VAL A 156 1.99 4.40 -13.38
N GLY A 157 0.88 3.68 -13.32
CA GLY A 157 0.77 2.30 -13.82
C GLY A 157 1.08 2.19 -15.32
N THR A 158 0.61 3.16 -16.11
CA THR A 158 0.88 3.27 -17.55
C THR A 158 2.36 3.57 -17.83
N LEU A 159 2.98 4.44 -17.02
CA LEU A 159 4.41 4.75 -17.09
C LEU A 159 5.26 3.49 -16.86
N TYR A 160 5.00 2.73 -15.80
CA TYR A 160 5.74 1.49 -15.53
C TYR A 160 5.48 0.39 -16.56
N THR A 161 4.27 0.33 -17.13
CA THR A 161 3.95 -0.59 -18.23
C THR A 161 4.73 -0.23 -19.50
N SER A 162 4.79 1.07 -19.82
CA SER A 162 5.54 1.60 -20.97
C SER A 162 7.04 1.40 -20.81
N PHE A 163 7.56 1.62 -19.61
CA PHE A 163 8.95 1.38 -19.23
C PHE A 163 9.33 -0.10 -19.36
N ASN A 164 8.45 -1.03 -18.94
CA ASN A 164 8.69 -2.46 -19.09
C ASN A 164 8.64 -2.95 -20.54
N GLY A 165 7.89 -2.25 -21.40
CA GLY A 165 7.74 -2.57 -22.82
C GLY A 165 6.86 -3.80 -23.10
N THR A 166 6.48 -3.95 -24.38
CA THR A 166 5.61 -5.01 -24.88
C THR A 166 6.27 -6.40 -24.84
N ASN A 167 7.59 -6.45 -25.07
CA ASN A 167 8.41 -7.67 -24.99
C ASN A 167 8.78 -8.07 -23.55
N ARG A 168 8.27 -7.33 -22.55
CA ARG A 168 8.34 -7.63 -21.11
C ARG A 168 9.73 -7.59 -20.46
N ASP A 169 10.73 -7.06 -21.14
CA ASP A 169 12.14 -7.15 -20.70
C ASP A 169 12.89 -5.81 -20.71
N ARG A 170 12.34 -4.74 -21.31
CA ARG A 170 13.04 -3.47 -21.54
C ARG A 170 13.56 -2.85 -20.25
N ALA A 171 12.69 -2.73 -19.23
CA ALA A 171 13.07 -2.17 -17.94
C ALA A 171 14.16 -3.00 -17.24
N ILE A 172 14.12 -4.33 -17.40
CA ILE A 172 15.11 -5.24 -16.81
C ILE A 172 16.46 -5.08 -17.53
N ARG A 173 16.47 -5.04 -18.86
CA ARG A 173 17.66 -4.76 -19.67
C ARG A 173 18.29 -3.40 -19.33
N TYR A 174 17.47 -2.36 -19.20
CA TYR A 174 17.91 -1.04 -18.75
C TYR A 174 18.60 -1.10 -17.38
N LEU A 175 17.95 -1.71 -16.37
CA LEU A 175 18.53 -1.81 -15.03
C LEU A 175 19.87 -2.60 -15.03
N ARG A 176 19.97 -3.67 -15.83
CA ARG A 176 21.22 -4.42 -16.02
C ARG A 176 22.33 -3.56 -16.64
N SER A 177 22.00 -2.80 -17.68
CA SER A 177 22.90 -1.85 -18.35
C SER A 177 23.45 -0.81 -17.37
N VAL A 178 22.59 -0.24 -16.52
CA VAL A 178 23.01 0.71 -15.48
C VAL A 178 23.93 0.03 -14.45
N CYS A 179 23.61 -1.18 -13.99
CA CYS A 179 24.46 -1.92 -13.04
C CYS A 179 25.85 -2.21 -13.63
N ARG A 180 25.93 -2.72 -14.87
CA ARG A 180 27.21 -2.98 -15.56
C ARG A 180 28.04 -1.72 -15.76
N SER A 181 27.39 -0.60 -16.09
CA SER A 181 28.04 0.70 -16.26
C SER A 181 28.55 1.29 -14.93
N LEU A 182 27.98 0.89 -13.79
CA LEU A 182 28.48 1.25 -12.47
C LEU A 182 29.70 0.41 -12.10
N ILE A 183 29.66 -0.90 -12.37
CA ILE A 183 30.78 -1.83 -12.15
C ILE A 183 32.00 -1.42 -12.98
N SER A 184 31.84 -1.17 -14.28
CA SER A 184 32.96 -0.79 -15.16
C SER A 184 33.62 0.55 -14.79
N LYS A 185 32.85 1.49 -14.21
CA LYS A 185 33.40 2.74 -13.66
C LYS A 185 34.29 2.49 -12.44
N GLY A 186 33.97 1.48 -11.64
CA GLY A 186 34.77 1.08 -10.48
C GLY A 186 36.14 0.51 -10.87
N GLU A 187 36.24 -0.15 -12.02
CA GLU A 187 37.48 -0.80 -12.50
C GLU A 187 38.47 0.18 -13.17
N MET A 188 37.99 1.30 -13.72
CA MET A 188 38.81 2.20 -14.56
C MET A 188 39.53 3.33 -13.79
N THR A 189 39.31 3.47 -12.47
CA THR A 189 39.95 4.50 -11.65
C THR A 189 41.13 3.91 -10.85
N ASN A 190 42.35 4.01 -11.40
CA ASN A 190 43.62 3.78 -10.67
C ASN A 190 43.97 4.94 -9.69
N GLU A 191 43.03 5.82 -9.39
CA GLU A 191 43.08 6.78 -8.29
C GLU A 191 41.92 6.43 -7.33
N ASN A 192 42.19 6.37 -6.02
CA ASN A 192 41.31 5.89 -4.93
C ASN A 192 39.94 6.61 -4.77
N ILE A 193 39.09 6.70 -5.81
CA ILE A 193 37.70 7.16 -5.68
C ILE A 193 36.79 6.48 -6.72
N PRO A 194 36.23 5.29 -6.42
CA PRO A 194 35.00 4.84 -7.05
C PRO A 194 33.84 4.95 -6.05
N VAL A 195 33.25 6.14 -5.90
CA VAL A 195 32.12 6.30 -4.96
C VAL A 195 30.80 6.11 -5.70
N ILE A 196 30.43 4.86 -5.94
CA ILE A 196 29.03 4.52 -6.21
C ILE A 196 28.23 4.99 -4.99
N SER A 197 27.36 5.99 -5.17
CA SER A 197 26.65 6.56 -4.04
C SER A 197 25.60 5.58 -3.51
N LEU A 198 25.46 5.51 -2.18
CA LEU A 198 24.41 4.75 -1.51
C LEU A 198 23.01 5.13 -2.04
N ASP A 199 22.83 6.39 -2.47
CA ASP A 199 21.57 6.87 -3.01
C ASP A 199 21.27 6.31 -4.40
N MET A 200 22.27 6.11 -5.26
CA MET A 200 22.08 5.40 -6.53
C MET A 200 21.64 3.94 -6.32
N MET A 201 22.22 3.25 -5.35
CA MET A 201 21.79 1.89 -4.98
C MET A 201 20.33 1.85 -4.51
N LYS A 202 19.93 2.80 -3.65
CA LYS A 202 18.53 2.92 -3.23
C LYS A 202 17.59 3.19 -4.41
N LEU A 203 17.99 4.04 -5.35
CA LEU A 203 17.21 4.35 -6.55
C LEU A 203 17.03 3.10 -7.43
N LEU A 204 18.08 2.30 -7.64
CA LEU A 204 18.00 1.04 -8.40
C LEU A 204 17.06 0.04 -7.74
N LEU A 205 17.24 -0.22 -6.45
CA LEU A 205 16.39 -1.15 -5.68
C LEU A 205 14.94 -0.70 -5.65
N ASN A 206 14.69 0.60 -5.43
CA ASN A 206 13.33 1.15 -5.43
C ASN A 206 12.69 1.04 -6.82
N THR A 207 13.44 1.30 -7.89
CA THR A 207 12.93 1.18 -9.26
C THR A 207 12.53 -0.26 -9.57
N LEU A 208 13.39 -1.23 -9.25
CA LEU A 208 13.09 -2.65 -9.43
C LEU A 208 11.88 -3.08 -8.60
N TYR A 209 11.81 -2.68 -7.33
CA TYR A 209 10.66 -2.96 -6.47
C TYR A 209 9.36 -2.37 -7.04
N GLN A 210 9.35 -1.12 -7.49
CA GLN A 210 8.16 -0.47 -8.05
C GLN A 210 7.72 -1.13 -9.36
N LEU A 211 8.68 -1.47 -10.23
CA LEU A 211 8.43 -2.22 -11.47
C LEU A 211 7.73 -3.55 -11.17
N LEU A 212 8.29 -4.38 -10.29
CA LEU A 212 7.73 -5.68 -9.95
C LEU A 212 6.41 -5.59 -9.19
N SER A 213 6.24 -4.56 -8.37
CA SER A 213 5.01 -4.33 -7.61
C SER A 213 3.84 -3.98 -8.53
N ARG A 214 4.09 -3.15 -9.56
CA ARG A 214 3.06 -2.58 -10.45
C ARG A 214 2.84 -3.43 -11.71
N VAL A 215 3.90 -3.98 -12.28
CA VAL A 215 3.85 -4.82 -13.48
C VAL A 215 3.97 -6.30 -13.08
N ARG A 216 2.85 -6.93 -12.73
CA ARG A 216 2.82 -8.34 -12.26
C ARG A 216 3.55 -9.31 -13.19
N ARG A 217 3.45 -9.09 -14.50
CA ARG A 217 4.10 -9.95 -15.52
C ARG A 217 5.63 -9.87 -15.49
N ALA A 218 6.21 -8.76 -15.03
CA ALA A 218 7.66 -8.63 -14.93
C ALA A 218 8.24 -9.63 -13.93
N ARG A 219 7.48 -10.05 -12.90
CA ARG A 219 7.93 -11.01 -11.87
C ARG A 219 8.35 -12.38 -12.40
N PHE A 220 7.90 -12.74 -13.60
CA PHE A 220 8.17 -14.04 -14.22
C PHE A 220 9.34 -13.99 -15.21
N HIS A 221 10.10 -12.89 -15.24
CA HIS A 221 11.21 -12.76 -16.16
C HIS A 221 12.45 -13.49 -15.64
N ASP A 222 13.02 -14.38 -16.45
CA ASP A 222 14.09 -15.30 -16.05
C ASP A 222 15.41 -14.60 -15.67
N GLU A 223 15.64 -13.37 -16.16
CA GLU A 223 16.86 -12.61 -15.86
C GLU A 223 16.84 -11.86 -14.52
N ILE A 224 15.74 -11.87 -13.76
CA ILE A 224 15.67 -11.14 -12.49
C ILE A 224 16.69 -11.65 -11.45
N PRO A 225 16.87 -12.96 -11.24
CA PRO A 225 17.94 -13.47 -10.36
C PRO A 225 19.32 -12.92 -10.74
N ALA A 226 19.66 -12.96 -12.03
CA ALA A 226 20.93 -12.43 -12.53
C ALA A 226 21.04 -10.90 -12.36
N LEU A 227 19.94 -10.15 -12.44
CA LEU A 227 19.94 -8.71 -12.13
C LEU A 227 20.16 -8.46 -10.61
N LEU A 228 19.56 -9.27 -9.74
CA LEU A 228 19.77 -9.15 -8.29
C LEU A 228 21.23 -9.43 -7.92
N ASP A 229 21.88 -10.40 -8.58
CA ASP A 229 23.29 -10.69 -8.37
C ASP A 229 24.19 -9.53 -8.84
N LEU A 230 23.89 -8.92 -10.00
CA LEU A 230 24.56 -7.68 -10.43
C LEU A 230 24.37 -6.52 -9.44
N ILE A 231 23.17 -6.36 -8.87
CA ILE A 231 22.93 -5.32 -7.85
C ILE A 231 23.75 -5.60 -6.58
N ARG A 232 23.89 -6.86 -6.16
CA ARG A 232 24.76 -7.22 -5.01
C ARG A 232 26.23 -6.90 -5.30
N GLU A 233 26.70 -7.19 -6.50
CA GLU A 233 28.05 -6.86 -6.95
C GLU A 233 28.31 -5.35 -6.91
N VAL A 234 27.40 -4.54 -7.47
CA VAL A 234 27.45 -3.07 -7.36
C VAL A 234 27.48 -2.63 -5.90
N GLY A 235 26.69 -3.27 -5.03
CA GLY A 235 26.64 -2.98 -3.60
C GLY A 235 27.93 -3.29 -2.86
N SER A 236 28.68 -4.30 -3.30
CA SER A 236 29.97 -4.70 -2.70
C SER A 236 31.09 -3.68 -2.94
N GLN A 237 30.96 -2.82 -3.96
CA GLN A 237 31.92 -1.77 -4.31
C GLN A 237 31.72 -0.47 -3.51
N ILE A 238 30.80 -0.42 -2.54
CA ILE A 238 30.59 0.77 -1.69
C ILE A 238 31.59 0.74 -0.52
N GLU A 239 32.69 1.47 -0.65
CA GLU A 239 33.78 1.47 0.35
C GLU A 239 33.44 2.19 1.68
N THR A 240 32.41 3.05 1.73
CA THR A 240 32.05 3.84 2.93
C THR A 240 30.57 3.76 3.28
N CYS A 241 30.17 2.74 4.04
CA CYS A 241 28.82 2.64 4.59
C CYS A 241 28.76 1.96 5.97
N SER A 242 27.91 2.49 6.86
CA SER A 242 27.57 1.83 8.13
C SER A 242 26.97 0.43 7.89
N LYS A 243 27.28 -0.54 8.76
CA LYS A 243 26.67 -1.90 8.78
C LYS A 243 25.14 -1.85 8.69
N ALA A 244 24.52 -0.82 9.29
CA ALA A 244 23.07 -0.63 9.26
C ALA A 244 22.52 -0.26 7.87
N ASN A 245 23.31 0.41 7.01
CA ASN A 245 22.93 0.75 5.64
C ASN A 245 23.06 -0.47 4.71
N ILE A 246 24.13 -1.26 4.87
CA ILE A 246 24.34 -2.52 4.14
C ILE A 246 23.19 -3.48 4.45
N ASN A 247 22.89 -3.67 5.74
CA ASN A 247 21.72 -4.48 6.15
C ASN A 247 20.42 -3.91 5.56
N GLY A 248 20.28 -2.59 5.46
CA GLY A 248 19.12 -1.95 4.83
C GLY A 248 18.95 -2.31 3.35
N LEU A 249 20.04 -2.36 2.59
CA LEU A 249 20.03 -2.76 1.18
C LEU A 249 19.68 -4.25 1.03
N GLU A 250 20.31 -5.12 1.82
CA GLU A 250 20.05 -6.57 1.75
C GLU A 250 18.59 -6.89 2.11
N ASN A 251 18.03 -6.23 3.13
CA ASN A 251 16.61 -6.36 3.46
C ASN A 251 15.70 -5.99 2.27
N ARG A 252 16.06 -4.96 1.48
CA ARG A 252 15.27 -4.58 0.30
C ARG A 252 15.38 -5.63 -0.82
N ILE A 253 16.54 -6.25 -0.97
CA ILE A 253 16.73 -7.38 -1.89
C ILE A 253 15.87 -8.57 -1.46
N GLU A 254 15.87 -8.92 -0.16
CA GLU A 254 15.03 -10.00 0.38
C GLU A 254 13.53 -9.75 0.15
N VAL A 255 13.07 -8.50 0.31
CA VAL A 255 11.67 -8.12 0.01
C VAL A 255 11.35 -8.29 -1.47
N ILE A 256 12.28 -7.93 -2.38
CA ILE A 256 12.09 -8.15 -3.82
C ILE A 256 12.03 -9.66 -4.13
N GLN A 257 12.90 -10.46 -3.53
CA GLN A 257 12.89 -11.92 -3.68
C GLN A 257 11.60 -12.55 -3.15
N SER A 258 11.07 -12.06 -2.01
CA SER A 258 9.81 -12.54 -1.44
C SER A 258 8.61 -12.23 -2.35
N LEU A 259 8.61 -11.06 -2.99
CA LEU A 259 7.59 -10.65 -3.95
C LEU A 259 7.55 -11.58 -5.18
N ILE A 260 8.72 -12.00 -5.68
CA ILE A 260 8.85 -12.95 -6.79
C ILE A 260 8.39 -14.34 -6.37
N ALA A 261 8.87 -14.83 -5.22
CA ALA A 261 8.47 -16.13 -4.68
C ALA A 261 6.97 -16.22 -4.37
N SER A 262 6.33 -15.12 -4.00
CA SER A 262 4.87 -15.05 -3.85
C SER A 262 4.12 -15.16 -5.18
N ALA A 263 4.65 -14.60 -6.25
CA ALA A 263 4.01 -14.69 -7.57
C ALA A 263 4.06 -16.11 -8.15
N ASN A 264 5.19 -16.80 -7.97
CA ASN A 264 5.38 -18.16 -8.47
C ASN A 264 4.48 -19.19 -7.75
N ARG A 265 4.12 -18.95 -6.48
CA ARG A 265 3.18 -19.83 -5.74
C ARG A 265 1.76 -19.80 -6.30
N SER A 266 1.31 -18.68 -6.84
CA SER A 266 -0.03 -18.53 -7.44
C SER A 266 -0.21 -19.34 -8.74
N LEU A 267 0.88 -19.76 -9.37
CA LEU A 267 0.88 -20.61 -10.58
C LEU A 267 0.86 -22.11 -10.29
N PHE A 268 1.15 -22.52 -9.05
CA PHE A 268 1.02 -23.92 -8.64
C PHE A 268 -0.39 -24.17 -8.11
N THR A 269 -1.30 -24.59 -8.99
CA THR A 269 -2.42 -25.42 -8.56
C THR A 269 -1.85 -26.67 -7.89
N PRO A 270 -2.24 -27.03 -6.65
CA PRO A 270 -1.90 -28.34 -6.13
C PRO A 270 -2.50 -29.35 -7.12
N ARG A 271 -1.64 -30.11 -7.81
CA ARG A 271 -2.11 -31.33 -8.47
C ARG A 271 -2.77 -32.15 -7.37
N ALA A 272 -4.04 -32.48 -7.55
CA ALA A 272 -4.65 -33.60 -6.85
C ALA A 272 -3.72 -34.79 -7.10
N TYR A 273 -2.99 -35.22 -6.07
CA TYR A 273 -2.29 -36.49 -6.13
C TYR A 273 -3.38 -37.55 -6.09
N GLU A 274 -3.41 -38.36 -7.15
CA GLU A 274 -4.31 -39.49 -7.28
C GLU A 274 -4.14 -40.41 -6.06
N GLU A 275 -5.27 -40.67 -5.39
CA GLU A 275 -5.39 -41.67 -4.35
C GLU A 275 -5.00 -43.04 -4.94
N ASN A 276 -4.00 -43.68 -4.34
CA ASN A 276 -3.91 -45.13 -4.41
C ASN A 276 -4.22 -45.68 -3.03
N HIS A 277 -5.45 -46.20 -2.91
CA HIS A 277 -5.90 -46.93 -1.74
C HIS A 277 -5.03 -48.16 -1.49
N GLN A 278 -4.49 -48.29 -0.29
CA GLN A 278 -4.38 -49.58 0.37
C GLN A 278 -4.58 -49.41 1.87
N LYS A 279 -5.70 -49.96 2.34
CA LYS A 279 -6.02 -50.15 3.75
C LYS A 279 -4.98 -51.09 4.37
N SER A 280 -4.31 -50.65 5.44
CA SER A 280 -4.04 -51.54 6.56
C SER A 280 -4.09 -50.76 7.87
N VAL A 281 -4.99 -51.21 8.75
CA VAL A 281 -5.01 -50.81 10.15
C VAL A 281 -3.82 -51.48 10.82
N SER A 282 -2.83 -50.69 11.24
CA SER A 282 -1.84 -51.07 12.26
C SER A 282 -1.18 -49.82 12.82
N ALA A 283 -1.31 -49.63 14.14
CA ALA A 283 -0.73 -48.51 14.88
C ALA A 283 0.79 -48.48 14.77
N HIS A 284 1.37 -47.37 14.27
CA HIS A 284 2.80 -47.07 14.44
C HIS A 284 3.07 -45.55 14.44
N SER A 285 3.81 -45.13 15.48
CA SER A 285 4.78 -44.02 15.51
C SER A 285 4.36 -42.60 15.10
N SER A 286 4.41 -41.68 16.08
CA SER A 286 4.16 -40.23 15.94
C SER A 286 5.28 -39.45 15.21
N PHE A 287 5.85 -39.99 14.13
CA PHE A 287 6.69 -39.28 13.16
C PHE A 287 6.61 -39.99 11.81
N PRO A 288 6.40 -39.28 10.68
CA PRO A 288 6.39 -37.83 10.53
C PRO A 288 5.05 -37.23 10.95
N LEU A 289 5.08 -36.02 11.54
CA LEU A 289 3.87 -35.21 11.69
C LEU A 289 3.23 -35.06 10.30
N ASP A 290 2.07 -35.67 10.07
CA ASP A 290 1.29 -35.44 8.86
C ASP A 290 1.11 -33.93 8.71
N MET A 291 1.82 -33.35 7.74
CA MET A 291 1.80 -31.92 7.51
C MET A 291 0.44 -31.59 6.90
N GLN A 292 -0.53 -31.25 7.76
CA GLN A 292 -1.80 -30.76 7.30
C GLN A 292 -1.57 -29.49 6.49
N THR A 293 -2.08 -29.49 5.27
CA THR A 293 -2.07 -28.34 4.39
C THR A 293 -3.47 -27.73 4.33
N PRO A 294 -3.58 -26.39 4.19
CA PRO A 294 -4.85 -25.76 3.85
C PRO A 294 -5.24 -26.12 2.41
N GLY A 295 -6.54 -26.27 2.15
CA GLY A 295 -7.06 -26.63 0.84
C GLY A 295 -8.08 -27.76 0.87
N GLY A 296 -9.20 -27.57 0.17
CA GLY A 296 -10.09 -28.67 -0.24
C GLY A 296 -11.18 -29.08 0.76
N ARG A 297 -11.17 -28.55 2.00
CA ARG A 297 -12.22 -28.88 3.00
C ARG A 297 -13.56 -28.23 2.68
N HIS A 298 -13.54 -26.98 2.20
CA HIS A 298 -14.71 -26.20 1.76
C HIS A 298 -14.27 -25.10 0.78
N ASN A 299 -15.22 -24.37 0.18
CA ASN A 299 -14.93 -23.32 -0.82
C ASN A 299 -14.08 -22.15 -0.29
N ASN A 300 -14.07 -21.94 1.03
CA ASN A 300 -13.24 -20.91 1.68
C ASN A 300 -11.95 -21.46 2.32
N ASP A 301 -11.62 -22.73 2.13
CA ASP A 301 -10.36 -23.33 2.60
C ASP A 301 -9.34 -23.29 1.46
N LEU A 302 -8.63 -22.17 1.36
CA LEU A 302 -7.67 -21.90 0.30
C LEU A 302 -6.26 -21.78 0.90
N ALA A 303 -5.25 -22.21 0.15
CA ALA A 303 -3.86 -22.09 0.57
C ALA A 303 -3.38 -20.63 0.63
N GLU A 304 -3.84 -19.78 -0.29
CA GLU A 304 -3.55 -18.35 -0.27
C GLU A 304 -4.59 -17.58 0.55
N ILE A 305 -4.19 -17.05 1.71
CA ILE A 305 -5.11 -16.27 2.58
C ILE A 305 -5.64 -15.02 1.89
N SER A 306 -4.93 -14.47 0.90
CA SER A 306 -5.37 -13.31 0.12
C SER A 306 -6.67 -13.55 -0.65
N GLN A 307 -7.02 -14.82 -0.89
CA GLN A 307 -8.24 -15.23 -1.57
C GLN A 307 -9.34 -15.69 -0.61
N VAL A 308 -9.02 -15.89 0.67
CA VAL A 308 -9.97 -16.33 1.70
C VAL A 308 -10.93 -15.19 2.03
N GLN A 309 -12.23 -15.47 2.05
CA GLN A 309 -13.24 -14.51 2.50
C GLN A 309 -13.13 -14.31 4.02
N ILE A 310 -13.15 -13.05 4.44
CA ILE A 310 -13.07 -12.67 5.86
C ILE A 310 -14.24 -13.27 6.63
N LEU A 311 -15.46 -13.04 6.16
CA LEU A 311 -16.66 -13.64 6.74
C LEU A 311 -16.71 -15.14 6.42
N PRO A 312 -17.24 -15.99 7.32
CA PRO A 312 -17.48 -17.39 7.05
C PRO A 312 -18.44 -17.59 5.87
N THR A 313 -18.14 -18.56 5.01
CA THR A 313 -19.08 -18.94 3.94
C THR A 313 -20.09 -19.98 4.43
N HIS A 314 -21.21 -20.13 3.71
CA HIS A 314 -22.17 -21.19 4.01
C HIS A 314 -21.53 -22.58 4.06
N ARG A 315 -20.71 -22.95 3.06
CA ARG A 315 -20.04 -24.26 3.00
C ARG A 315 -18.98 -24.44 4.10
N GLU A 316 -18.40 -23.36 4.60
CA GLU A 316 -17.49 -23.39 5.75
C GLU A 316 -18.26 -23.69 7.05
N ILE A 317 -19.41 -23.04 7.28
CA ILE A 317 -20.21 -23.23 8.49
C ILE A 317 -20.74 -24.67 8.58
N VAL A 318 -21.21 -25.23 7.46
CA VAL A 318 -21.76 -26.61 7.44
C VAL A 318 -20.70 -27.70 7.30
N SER A 319 -19.43 -27.35 7.08
CA SER A 319 -18.35 -28.32 6.89
C SER A 319 -18.11 -29.13 8.15
N GLY A 320 -18.20 -30.46 8.08
CA GLY A 320 -17.83 -31.36 9.17
C GLY A 320 -16.31 -31.54 9.36
N ASN A 321 -15.50 -31.08 8.40
CA ASN A 321 -14.05 -31.18 8.47
C ASN A 321 -13.47 -30.18 9.48
N SER A 322 -12.43 -30.59 10.22
CA SER A 322 -11.69 -29.69 11.11
C SER A 322 -10.97 -28.59 10.34
N GLU A 323 -11.06 -27.34 10.84
CA GLU A 323 -10.37 -26.20 10.24
C GLU A 323 -8.84 -26.37 10.36
N TYR A 324 -8.12 -25.93 9.33
CA TYR A 324 -6.67 -25.87 9.39
C TYR A 324 -6.23 -24.71 10.29
N LEU A 325 -5.72 -25.04 11.47
CA LEU A 325 -5.15 -24.09 12.42
C LEU A 325 -3.63 -24.27 12.51
N PRO A 326 -2.84 -23.34 11.97
CA PRO A 326 -1.38 -23.41 12.05
C PRO A 326 -0.88 -23.15 13.48
N SER A 327 0.27 -23.72 13.80
CA SER A 327 0.91 -23.54 15.09
C SER A 327 1.66 -22.21 15.20
N THR A 328 1.56 -21.55 16.35
CA THR A 328 2.38 -20.39 16.71
C THR A 328 3.84 -20.76 17.00
N ASN A 329 4.12 -22.04 17.23
CA ASN A 329 5.49 -22.52 17.44
C ASN A 329 6.23 -22.63 16.10
N PHE A 330 7.18 -21.72 15.89
CA PHE A 330 8.00 -21.69 14.68
C PHE A 330 8.84 -22.96 14.43
N LEU A 331 9.03 -23.84 15.41
CA LEU A 331 9.74 -25.10 15.23
C LEU A 331 8.87 -26.19 14.57
N GLN A 332 7.54 -26.07 14.66
CA GLN A 332 6.63 -27.03 14.03
C GLN A 332 6.59 -26.85 12.50
N PRO A 333 6.36 -27.94 11.74
CA PRO A 333 6.29 -27.90 10.29
C PRO A 333 5.15 -26.98 9.81
N HIS A 334 5.40 -26.28 8.71
CA HIS A 334 4.43 -25.40 8.07
C HIS A 334 4.61 -25.50 6.55
N PHE A 335 3.51 -25.49 5.80
CA PHE A 335 3.54 -25.65 4.34
C PHE A 335 4.23 -24.47 3.61
N LEU A 336 4.28 -23.30 4.25
CA LEU A 336 5.05 -22.14 3.77
C LEU A 336 6.46 -22.14 4.36
N PRO A 337 7.52 -22.26 3.53
CA PRO A 337 8.91 -22.25 4.00
C PRO A 337 9.43 -20.84 4.33
N ASN A 338 8.83 -19.80 3.72
CA ASN A 338 9.24 -18.42 3.96
C ASN A 338 8.71 -17.94 5.34
N PRO A 339 9.57 -17.46 6.26
CA PRO A 339 9.18 -17.08 7.62
C PRO A 339 8.12 -15.97 7.69
N LEU A 340 8.21 -14.96 6.81
CA LEU A 340 7.21 -13.88 6.74
C LEU A 340 5.86 -14.42 6.31
N GLN A 341 5.84 -15.17 5.23
CA GLN A 341 4.61 -15.73 4.66
C GLN A 341 3.92 -16.66 5.65
N ARG A 342 4.71 -17.49 6.33
CA ARG A 342 4.24 -18.32 7.44
C ARG A 342 3.63 -17.48 8.55
N TYR A 343 4.37 -16.50 9.07
CA TYR A 343 3.91 -15.68 10.19
C TYR A 343 2.55 -15.04 9.87
N ILE A 344 2.44 -14.44 8.69
CA ILE A 344 1.22 -13.75 8.25
C ILE A 344 0.07 -14.73 8.00
N ASP A 345 0.32 -15.89 7.38
CA ASP A 345 -0.69 -16.95 7.23
C ASP A 345 -1.19 -17.43 8.60
N SER A 346 -0.26 -17.69 9.53
CA SER A 346 -0.60 -18.15 10.87
C SER A 346 -1.40 -17.12 11.65
N THR A 347 -0.97 -15.87 11.68
CA THR A 347 -1.70 -14.78 12.35
C THR A 347 -3.09 -14.59 11.76
N PHE A 348 -3.23 -14.62 10.42
CA PHE A 348 -4.53 -14.44 9.78
C PHE A 348 -5.50 -15.57 10.14
N ARG A 349 -5.08 -16.83 10.00
CA ARG A 349 -5.96 -17.99 10.25
C ARG A 349 -6.38 -18.08 11.71
N LEU A 350 -5.43 -17.90 12.63
CA LEU A 350 -5.70 -17.92 14.07
C LEU A 350 -6.61 -16.77 14.50
N LEU A 351 -6.33 -15.54 14.06
CA LEU A 351 -7.18 -14.38 14.38
C LEU A 351 -8.58 -14.55 13.80
N ARG A 352 -8.70 -14.99 12.55
CA ARG A 352 -10.00 -15.24 11.92
C ARG A 352 -10.79 -16.34 12.65
N HIS A 353 -10.12 -17.41 13.06
CA HIS A 353 -10.73 -18.46 13.87
C HIS A 353 -11.20 -17.93 15.24
N ASP A 354 -10.36 -17.16 15.93
CA ASP A 354 -10.70 -16.54 17.22
C ASP A 354 -11.96 -15.66 17.11
N ILE A 355 -12.07 -14.88 16.04
CA ILE A 355 -13.24 -14.03 15.79
C ILE A 355 -14.51 -14.85 15.50
N PHE A 356 -14.44 -15.89 14.66
CA PHE A 356 -15.64 -16.52 14.11
C PHE A 356 -15.99 -17.90 14.66
N SER A 357 -15.11 -18.55 15.42
CA SER A 357 -15.32 -19.93 15.93
C SER A 357 -16.68 -20.10 16.61
N SER A 358 -16.95 -19.31 17.66
CA SER A 358 -18.21 -19.35 18.41
C SER A 358 -19.44 -19.05 17.54
N ALA A 359 -19.33 -18.09 16.61
CA ALA A 359 -20.41 -17.75 15.70
C ALA A 359 -20.69 -18.84 14.67
N LYS A 360 -19.63 -19.48 14.14
CA LYS A 360 -19.76 -20.61 13.23
C LYS A 360 -20.44 -21.79 13.90
N ASP A 361 -20.08 -22.10 15.15
CA ASP A 361 -20.68 -23.21 15.89
C ASP A 361 -22.17 -22.94 16.16
N ALA A 362 -22.52 -21.75 16.63
CA ALA A 362 -23.92 -21.35 16.82
C ALA A 362 -24.75 -21.41 15.52
N LEU A 363 -24.18 -20.98 14.40
CA LEU A 363 -24.85 -21.03 13.09
C LEU A 363 -24.96 -22.44 12.54
N ARG A 364 -23.95 -23.30 12.78
CA ARG A 364 -23.97 -24.70 12.39
C ARG A 364 -25.10 -25.43 13.09
N ASP A 365 -25.24 -25.23 14.39
CA ASP A 365 -26.34 -25.79 15.18
C ASP A 365 -27.69 -25.32 14.63
N LEU A 366 -27.82 -24.01 14.34
CA LEU A 366 -29.02 -23.43 13.72
C LEU A 366 -29.31 -24.00 12.32
N LEU A 367 -28.31 -24.36 11.54
CA LEU A 367 -28.47 -24.92 10.20
C LEU A 367 -28.82 -26.42 10.21
N GLN A 368 -28.56 -27.13 11.32
CA GLN A 368 -28.87 -28.56 11.47
C GLN A 368 -30.27 -28.83 12.07
N GLN A 369 -30.89 -27.87 12.76
CA GLN A 369 -32.19 -28.06 13.44
C GLN A 369 -33.40 -28.02 12.51
N ASP A 370 -34.17 -29.11 12.34
CA ASP A 370 -35.33 -29.17 11.44
C ASP A 370 -36.45 -28.14 11.76
N ASP A 371 -36.70 -27.87 13.03
CA ASP A 371 -37.67 -26.86 13.47
C ASP A 371 -36.97 -25.64 14.09
N LEU A 372 -36.89 -24.58 13.30
CA LEU A 372 -36.32 -23.28 13.68
C LEU A 372 -37.10 -22.60 14.83
N THR A 373 -38.32 -23.01 15.14
CA THR A 373 -39.16 -22.44 16.21
C THR A 373 -38.92 -23.04 17.59
N GLN A 374 -38.31 -24.24 17.67
CA GLN A 374 -38.04 -24.95 18.93
C GLN A 374 -36.73 -24.53 19.61
N PHE A 375 -35.99 -23.59 19.02
CA PHE A 375 -34.67 -23.14 19.48
C PHE A 375 -34.69 -22.39 20.83
N SER A 376 -35.85 -22.17 21.45
CA SER A 376 -35.97 -21.53 22.76
C SER A 376 -35.27 -22.27 23.91
N TYR A 377 -34.81 -23.51 23.70
CA TYR A 377 -34.20 -24.36 24.72
C TYR A 377 -32.69 -24.58 24.59
N PHE A 378 -32.03 -24.16 23.51
CA PHE A 378 -30.56 -24.16 23.48
C PHE A 378 -30.03 -22.95 24.24
N SER A 379 -29.49 -23.24 25.43
CA SER A 379 -28.90 -22.29 26.36
C SER A 379 -27.88 -21.40 25.66
N SER A 380 -28.30 -20.16 25.39
CA SER A 380 -27.48 -19.04 24.89
C SER A 380 -26.40 -18.58 25.87
N LYS A 381 -25.97 -19.42 26.82
CA LYS A 381 -25.01 -19.01 27.85
C LYS A 381 -23.56 -18.99 27.34
N ASP A 382 -23.20 -19.87 26.40
CA ASP A 382 -21.82 -19.97 25.93
C ASP A 382 -21.56 -19.34 24.55
N SER A 383 -22.58 -19.19 23.70
CA SER A 383 -22.40 -18.72 22.31
C SER A 383 -22.53 -17.21 22.11
N GLY A 384 -23.02 -16.45 23.09
CA GLY A 384 -23.19 -14.98 22.98
C GLY A 384 -24.19 -14.52 21.89
N ALA A 385 -24.93 -15.45 21.28
CA ALA A 385 -25.85 -15.19 20.19
C ALA A 385 -27.27 -14.89 20.69
N HIS A 386 -27.91 -13.87 20.12
CA HIS A 386 -29.31 -13.53 20.40
C HIS A 386 -30.19 -13.78 19.18
N ILE A 387 -31.31 -14.46 19.38
CA ILE A 387 -32.17 -14.94 18.31
C ILE A 387 -33.48 -14.13 18.30
N TYR A 388 -33.88 -13.67 17.13
CA TYR A 388 -35.14 -12.98 16.88
C TYR A 388 -35.94 -13.73 15.82
N LEU A 389 -37.07 -14.29 16.23
CA LEU A 389 -37.94 -15.10 15.39
C LEU A 389 -38.85 -14.24 14.51
N GLY A 390 -39.36 -14.82 13.42
CA GLY A 390 -40.30 -14.15 12.52
C GLY A 390 -39.68 -12.92 11.84
N ALA A 391 -38.38 -12.99 11.56
CA ALA A 391 -37.67 -11.92 10.89
C ALA A 391 -38.17 -11.76 9.46
N GLN A 392 -38.34 -10.52 9.00
CA GLN A 392 -38.81 -10.21 7.65
C GLN A 392 -38.21 -8.89 7.16
N VAL A 393 -37.83 -8.84 5.88
CA VAL A 393 -37.41 -7.60 5.22
C VAL A 393 -38.66 -6.80 4.83
N LEU A 394 -38.87 -5.64 5.45
CA LEU A 394 -40.04 -4.79 5.23
C LEU A 394 -39.89 -3.86 4.03
N GLN A 395 -38.70 -3.32 3.83
CA GLN A 395 -38.38 -2.40 2.75
C GLN A 395 -36.89 -2.43 2.45
N ILE A 396 -36.56 -2.10 1.20
CA ILE A 396 -35.19 -1.86 0.73
C ILE A 396 -35.16 -0.44 0.19
N PHE A 397 -34.15 0.33 0.57
CA PHE A 397 -34.02 1.73 0.18
C PHE A 397 -32.55 2.13 0.06
N ILE A 398 -32.31 3.28 -0.57
CA ILE A 398 -30.97 3.87 -0.67
C ILE A 398 -30.91 5.04 0.31
N ASN A 399 -29.90 5.03 1.18
CA ASN A 399 -29.72 6.08 2.17
C ASN A 399 -29.13 7.36 1.54
N LYS A 400 -28.99 8.43 2.33
CA LYS A 400 -28.43 9.72 1.85
C LYS A 400 -26.96 9.64 1.41
N ARG A 401 -26.26 8.54 1.74
CA ARG A 401 -24.86 8.26 1.36
C ARG A 401 -24.78 7.35 0.13
N ASN A 402 -25.90 7.10 -0.56
CA ASN A 402 -26.01 6.18 -1.69
C ASN A 402 -25.67 4.72 -1.34
N GLU A 403 -25.90 4.32 -0.08
CA GLU A 403 -25.73 2.93 0.36
C GLU A 403 -27.08 2.22 0.35
N LEU A 404 -27.07 0.95 -0.08
CA LEU A 404 -28.26 0.10 -0.08
C LEU A 404 -28.52 -0.42 1.35
N GLU A 405 -29.66 -0.05 1.89
CA GLU A 405 -30.12 -0.47 3.22
C GLU A 405 -31.46 -1.19 3.14
N ALA A 406 -31.77 -1.95 4.18
CA ALA A 406 -33.03 -2.62 4.35
C ALA A 406 -33.54 -2.45 5.79
N THR A 407 -34.85 -2.41 5.97
CA THR A 407 -35.46 -2.50 7.30
C THR A 407 -35.88 -3.95 7.55
N VAL A 408 -35.38 -4.53 8.63
CA VAL A 408 -35.73 -5.89 9.06
C VAL A 408 -36.57 -5.79 10.34
N SER A 409 -37.78 -6.33 10.31
CA SER A 409 -38.63 -6.49 11.49
C SER A 409 -38.56 -7.90 12.04
N PHE A 410 -38.89 -8.07 13.31
CA PHE A 410 -38.93 -9.38 13.98
C PHE A 410 -39.95 -9.40 15.13
N ALA A 411 -40.22 -10.57 15.70
CA ALA A 411 -41.08 -10.69 16.86
C ALA A 411 -40.41 -10.13 18.13
N PRO A 412 -41.12 -9.39 19.00
CA PRO A 412 -40.54 -8.84 20.21
C PRO A 412 -40.05 -9.95 21.14
N PRO A 413 -38.84 -9.85 21.70
CA PRO A 413 -38.32 -10.85 22.64
C PRO A 413 -39.27 -11.05 23.83
N PRO A 414 -39.39 -12.29 24.37
CA PRO A 414 -40.28 -12.57 25.49
C PRO A 414 -40.06 -11.65 26.71
N GLN A 415 -38.81 -11.24 26.94
CA GLN A 415 -38.41 -10.35 28.04
C GLN A 415 -39.01 -8.93 27.89
N VAL A 416 -39.27 -8.50 26.65
CA VAL A 416 -39.73 -7.16 26.29
C VAL A 416 -41.25 -7.13 26.08
N ARG A 417 -41.84 -8.25 25.65
CA ARG A 417 -43.26 -8.37 25.27
C ARG A 417 -44.25 -7.94 26.36
N LYS A 418 -43.92 -8.18 27.64
CA LYS A 418 -44.78 -7.81 28.80
C LYS A 418 -44.45 -6.44 29.40
N LYS A 419 -43.45 -5.71 28.89
CA LYS A 419 -42.99 -4.43 29.44
C LYS A 419 -43.77 -3.26 28.86
N THR A 420 -43.96 -2.21 29.66
CA THR A 420 -44.48 -0.92 29.16
C THR A 420 -43.50 -0.30 28.18
N SER A 421 -43.97 0.57 27.28
CA SER A 421 -43.08 1.16 26.27
C SER A 421 -41.85 1.87 26.85
N ASN A 422 -41.98 2.55 28.00
CA ASN A 422 -40.85 3.21 28.65
C ASN A 422 -39.81 2.22 29.19
N GLU A 423 -40.27 1.08 29.71
CA GLU A 423 -39.39 -0.01 30.14
C GLU A 423 -38.75 -0.73 28.96
N GLN A 424 -39.46 -0.86 27.83
CA GLN A 424 -38.87 -1.35 26.57
C GLN A 424 -37.76 -0.40 26.09
N CYS A 425 -37.98 0.93 26.16
CA CYS A 425 -36.97 1.94 25.84
C CYS A 425 -35.70 1.75 26.66
N ARG A 426 -35.85 1.62 27.98
CA ARG A 426 -34.72 1.41 28.90
C ARG A 426 -34.02 0.10 28.58
N TRP A 427 -34.77 -1.00 28.44
CA TRP A 427 -34.20 -2.32 28.17
C TRP A 427 -33.37 -2.37 26.88
N TRP A 428 -33.86 -1.79 25.78
CA TRP A 428 -33.10 -1.75 24.53
C TRP A 428 -31.87 -0.84 24.59
N ARG A 429 -31.93 0.24 25.39
CA ARG A 429 -30.80 1.15 25.59
C ARG A 429 -29.71 0.55 26.45
N ASP A 430 -30.09 -0.19 27.49
CA ASP A 430 -29.15 -0.81 28.43
C ASP A 430 -28.59 -2.14 27.89
N SER A 431 -29.16 -2.67 26.81
CA SER A 431 -28.74 -3.92 26.19
C SER A 431 -27.76 -3.68 25.05
N ASN A 432 -26.62 -4.38 25.05
CA ASN A 432 -25.64 -4.39 23.95
C ASN A 432 -26.12 -5.18 22.70
N ARG A 433 -27.42 -5.44 22.59
CA ARG A 433 -28.02 -6.18 21.45
C ARG A 433 -28.27 -5.26 20.27
N LEU A 434 -28.05 -5.76 19.06
CA LEU A 434 -28.32 -5.08 17.79
C LEU A 434 -27.67 -3.68 17.73
N GLU A 435 -26.47 -3.55 18.29
CA GLU A 435 -25.72 -2.29 18.29
C GLU A 435 -25.36 -1.83 16.88
N GLU A 436 -25.27 -0.53 16.67
CA GLU A 436 -24.85 0.01 15.38
C GLU A 436 -23.42 -0.45 15.06
N GLY A 437 -23.25 -1.00 13.86
CA GLY A 437 -22.01 -1.65 13.40
C GLY A 437 -21.90 -3.12 13.79
N SER A 438 -22.81 -3.71 14.56
CA SER A 438 -22.77 -5.14 14.86
C SER A 438 -23.18 -5.99 13.64
N LEU A 439 -22.60 -7.19 13.56
CA LEU A 439 -22.89 -8.18 12.55
C LEU A 439 -24.12 -8.99 12.97
N VAL A 440 -25.12 -9.02 12.10
CA VAL A 440 -26.33 -9.82 12.24
C VAL A 440 -26.52 -10.72 11.02
N TYR A 441 -27.21 -11.83 11.22
CA TYR A 441 -27.34 -12.89 10.23
C TYR A 441 -28.82 -13.13 10.00
N PHE A 442 -29.24 -13.12 8.74
CA PHE A 442 -30.61 -13.50 8.38
C PHE A 442 -30.59 -14.91 7.81
N LEU A 443 -31.21 -15.83 8.55
CA LEU A 443 -31.41 -17.22 8.14
C LEU A 443 -32.83 -17.39 7.62
N THR A 444 -32.98 -17.88 6.40
CA THR A 444 -34.28 -18.24 5.81
C THR A 444 -34.24 -19.67 5.28
N SER A 445 -35.41 -20.31 5.22
CA SER A 445 -35.58 -21.60 4.58
C SER A 445 -36.42 -21.43 3.32
N GLN A 446 -35.92 -21.91 2.18
CA GLN A 446 -36.68 -21.97 0.94
C GLN A 446 -36.78 -23.44 0.51
N GLU A 447 -38.00 -23.98 0.49
CA GLU A 447 -38.30 -25.39 0.21
C GLU A 447 -37.56 -26.33 1.18
N THR A 448 -36.35 -26.77 0.81
CA THR A 448 -35.48 -27.67 1.59
C THR A 448 -34.09 -27.09 1.85
N HIS A 449 -33.73 -25.96 1.24
CA HIS A 449 -32.41 -25.35 1.35
C HIS A 449 -32.45 -24.13 2.26
N ARG A 450 -31.62 -24.18 3.31
CA ARG A 450 -31.37 -23.03 4.16
C ARG A 450 -30.43 -22.07 3.45
N ARG A 451 -30.73 -20.79 3.57
CA ARG A 451 -29.90 -19.71 3.02
C ARG A 451 -29.63 -18.69 4.11
N LEU A 452 -28.42 -18.15 4.08
CA LEU A 452 -27.97 -17.15 5.03
C LEU A 452 -27.42 -15.94 4.29
N ILE A 453 -27.62 -14.76 4.88
CA ILE A 453 -26.95 -13.52 4.48
C ILE A 453 -26.39 -12.80 5.70
N PHE A 454 -25.23 -12.17 5.51
CA PHE A 454 -24.59 -11.35 6.50
C PHE A 454 -25.00 -9.89 6.32
N LEU A 455 -25.39 -9.27 7.42
CA LEU A 455 -25.91 -7.92 7.47
C LEU A 455 -25.20 -7.16 8.59
N GLU A 456 -24.98 -5.87 8.39
CA GLU A 456 -24.45 -4.97 9.41
C GLU A 456 -25.57 -4.04 9.85
N VAL A 457 -25.77 -3.89 11.16
CA VAL A 457 -26.76 -2.95 11.71
C VAL A 457 -26.28 -1.53 11.48
N THR A 458 -27.10 -0.70 10.84
CA THR A 458 -26.78 0.72 10.59
C THR A 458 -27.53 1.66 11.50
N VAL A 459 -28.73 1.28 11.98
CA VAL A 459 -29.53 2.10 12.88
C VAL A 459 -30.22 1.24 13.94
N LYS A 460 -29.99 1.58 15.21
CA LYS A 460 -30.69 1.04 16.38
C LYS A 460 -31.54 2.13 17.03
N ASN A 461 -32.78 2.29 16.59
CA ASN A 461 -33.67 3.30 17.16
C ASN A 461 -34.46 2.75 18.36
N THR A 462 -34.14 3.26 19.55
CA THR A 462 -34.79 2.93 20.83
C THR A 462 -35.76 4.02 21.30
N SER A 463 -36.12 4.96 20.42
CA SER A 463 -37.06 6.06 20.72
C SER A 463 -38.39 5.88 20.00
N LYS A 464 -39.45 6.45 20.59
CA LYS A 464 -40.78 6.53 19.98
C LYS A 464 -40.91 7.66 18.94
N ASP A 465 -39.84 8.39 18.68
CA ASP A 465 -39.93 9.68 18.01
C ASP A 465 -40.31 9.54 16.53
N ARG A 466 -41.43 10.17 16.16
CA ARG A 466 -42.12 9.96 14.87
C ARG A 466 -41.59 10.85 13.73
N ALA A 467 -40.54 11.63 13.98
CA ALA A 467 -40.08 12.68 13.07
C ALA A 467 -39.51 12.17 11.74
N HIS A 468 -39.28 10.86 11.58
CA HIS A 468 -38.72 10.28 10.36
C HIS A 468 -39.53 9.06 9.90
N GLN A 469 -40.39 9.26 8.90
CA GLN A 469 -41.33 8.25 8.38
C GLN A 469 -40.68 7.00 7.76
N ASN A 470 -39.36 6.99 7.55
CA ASN A 470 -38.64 5.89 6.90
C ASN A 470 -37.61 5.18 7.79
N LYS A 471 -37.53 5.50 9.09
CA LYS A 471 -36.54 4.88 9.98
C LYS A 471 -37.18 3.74 10.78
N SER A 472 -36.51 2.59 10.79
CA SER A 472 -36.85 1.46 11.65
C SER A 472 -36.96 1.90 13.12
N SER A 473 -37.81 1.23 13.90
CA SER A 473 -37.88 1.45 15.35
C SER A 473 -38.11 0.14 16.09
N LEU A 474 -37.39 -0.03 17.20
CA LEU A 474 -37.57 -1.14 18.13
C LEU A 474 -38.79 -0.96 19.04
N ILE A 475 -39.40 0.23 19.02
CA ILE A 475 -40.48 0.60 19.93
C ILE A 475 -41.58 1.30 19.14
N SER A 476 -42.64 0.55 18.89
CA SER A 476 -43.80 1.02 18.16
C SER A 476 -45.05 0.39 18.73
N ASP A 477 -46.11 1.19 18.85
CA ASP A 477 -47.42 0.71 19.32
C ASP A 477 -48.21 0.05 18.16
N ARG A 478 -47.79 0.25 16.90
CA ARG A 478 -48.51 -0.18 15.69
C ARG A 478 -47.78 -1.22 14.84
N PHE A 479 -46.45 -1.27 14.96
CA PHE A 479 -45.60 -2.08 14.09
C PHE A 479 -44.68 -2.98 14.93
N PRO A 480 -44.29 -4.15 14.42
CA PRO A 480 -43.28 -4.98 15.08
C PRO A 480 -41.95 -4.23 15.21
N PRO A 481 -41.13 -4.58 16.22
CA PRO A 481 -39.80 -4.01 16.38
C PRO A 481 -38.96 -4.28 15.13
N SER A 482 -38.17 -3.28 14.74
CA SER A 482 -37.35 -3.33 13.53
C SER A 482 -36.04 -2.57 13.68
N ILE A 483 -35.05 -2.98 12.90
CA ILE A 483 -33.74 -2.34 12.74
C ILE A 483 -33.46 -2.02 11.28
N THR A 484 -32.51 -1.12 11.04
CA THR A 484 -31.98 -0.87 9.70
C THR A 484 -30.63 -1.55 9.56
N VAL A 485 -30.42 -2.19 8.42
CA VAL A 485 -29.24 -2.99 8.11
C VAL A 485 -28.77 -2.73 6.69
N LYS A 486 -27.49 -3.03 6.42
CA LYS A 486 -26.91 -3.08 5.08
C LYS A 486 -26.19 -4.41 4.85
N LEU A 487 -25.94 -4.75 3.59
CA LEU A 487 -25.10 -5.92 3.25
C LEU A 487 -23.66 -5.69 3.70
N THR A 488 -23.06 -6.69 4.35
CA THR A 488 -21.64 -6.61 4.75
C THR A 488 -20.70 -6.81 3.54
N ALA A 489 -21.15 -7.57 2.54
CA ALA A 489 -20.48 -7.69 1.25
C ALA A 489 -21.51 -7.46 0.13
N CYS A 490 -21.27 -6.51 -0.78
CA CYS A 490 -22.18 -6.29 -1.91
C CYS A 490 -21.90 -7.31 -3.04
N LEU A 491 -22.03 -8.61 -2.73
CA LEU A 491 -21.92 -9.69 -3.71
C LEU A 491 -23.25 -9.85 -4.45
N GLN A 492 -23.19 -10.17 -5.74
CA GLN A 492 -24.39 -10.33 -6.58
C GLN A 492 -25.38 -11.35 -5.99
N GLN A 493 -24.89 -12.45 -5.43
CA GLN A 493 -25.73 -13.49 -4.82
C GLN A 493 -26.44 -13.00 -3.55
N GLU A 494 -25.76 -12.20 -2.72
CA GLU A 494 -26.35 -11.62 -1.50
C GLU A 494 -27.39 -10.56 -1.84
N LEU A 495 -27.14 -9.75 -2.87
CA LEU A 495 -28.11 -8.78 -3.39
C LEU A 495 -29.38 -9.49 -3.88
N ILE A 496 -29.23 -10.54 -4.70
CA ILE A 496 -30.36 -11.33 -5.21
C ILE A 496 -31.16 -11.92 -4.04
N LEU A 497 -30.48 -12.46 -3.03
CA LEU A 497 -31.15 -13.04 -1.86
C LEU A 497 -31.88 -11.98 -1.03
N LEU A 498 -31.30 -10.81 -0.80
CA LEU A 498 -31.96 -9.69 -0.12
C LEU A 498 -33.23 -9.25 -0.89
N CYS A 499 -33.15 -9.12 -2.22
CA CYS A 499 -34.31 -8.83 -3.05
C CYS A 499 -35.37 -9.93 -2.97
N GLN A 500 -34.98 -11.21 -2.94
CA GLN A 500 -35.92 -12.34 -2.77
C GLN A 500 -36.61 -12.31 -1.42
N LEU A 501 -35.89 -12.02 -0.33
CA LEU A 501 -36.47 -11.87 1.01
C LEU A 501 -37.57 -10.81 1.04
N TYR A 502 -37.34 -9.68 0.37
CA TYR A 502 -38.32 -8.60 0.25
C TYR A 502 -39.50 -8.96 -0.69
N SER A 503 -39.22 -9.27 -1.95
CA SER A 503 -40.25 -9.47 -2.98
C SER A 503 -41.16 -10.67 -2.71
N LYS A 504 -40.60 -11.77 -2.19
CA LYS A 504 -41.36 -12.98 -1.83
C LYS A 504 -41.86 -12.99 -0.39
N LYS A 505 -41.55 -11.94 0.39
CA LYS A 505 -41.92 -11.83 1.82
C LYS A 505 -41.50 -13.06 2.64
N LEU A 506 -40.30 -13.56 2.37
CA LEU A 506 -39.78 -14.74 3.07
C LEU A 506 -39.54 -14.38 4.54
N THR A 507 -40.01 -15.26 5.42
CA THR A 507 -39.75 -15.16 6.85
C THR A 507 -38.49 -15.93 7.21
N GLY A 508 -37.92 -15.60 8.37
CA GLY A 508 -36.70 -16.22 8.84
C GLY A 508 -36.41 -15.94 10.29
N ILE A 509 -35.15 -16.14 10.64
CA ILE A 509 -34.57 -15.84 11.93
C ILE A 509 -33.49 -14.79 11.72
N LEU A 510 -33.48 -13.78 12.59
CA LEU A 510 -32.35 -12.87 12.72
C LEU A 510 -31.51 -13.30 13.92
N VAL A 511 -30.21 -13.46 13.73
CA VAL A 511 -29.25 -13.83 14.77
C VAL A 511 -28.26 -12.69 14.96
N ASP A 512 -28.07 -12.26 16.20
CA ASP A 512 -27.21 -11.16 16.59
C ASP A 512 -26.04 -11.66 17.43
N PHE A 513 -24.84 -11.34 16.98
CA PHE A 513 -23.60 -11.61 17.70
C PHE A 513 -23.04 -10.27 18.16
N HIS A 514 -23.44 -9.84 19.35
CA HIS A 514 -23.15 -8.50 19.86
C HIS A 514 -21.65 -8.15 19.93
N SER A 515 -20.77 -9.16 19.96
CA SER A 515 -19.32 -8.96 19.99
C SER A 515 -18.67 -8.84 18.60
N LEU A 516 -19.40 -9.14 17.52
CA LEU A 516 -18.86 -9.12 16.16
C LEU A 516 -19.15 -7.78 15.50
N ILE A 517 -18.16 -6.89 15.51
CA ILE A 517 -18.24 -5.58 14.85
C ILE A 517 -17.25 -5.59 13.69
N PRO A 518 -17.69 -5.66 12.41
CA PRO A 518 -16.78 -5.80 11.26
C PRO A 518 -15.69 -4.73 11.18
N THR A 519 -15.95 -3.52 11.65
CA THR A 519 -14.98 -2.42 11.64
C THR A 519 -13.78 -2.64 12.58
N THR A 520 -13.90 -3.51 13.59
CA THR A 520 -12.81 -3.78 14.54
C THR A 520 -11.81 -4.81 14.00
N PHE A 521 -12.25 -5.74 13.15
CA PHE A 521 -11.40 -6.84 12.67
C PHE A 521 -11.16 -6.87 11.16
N ALA A 522 -12.11 -6.44 10.33
CA ALA A 522 -11.99 -6.56 8.88
C ALA A 522 -10.80 -5.75 8.32
N PRO A 523 -10.50 -4.52 8.79
CA PRO A 523 -9.31 -3.80 8.36
C PRO A 523 -8.00 -4.54 8.68
N ILE A 524 -7.94 -5.19 9.84
CA ILE A 524 -6.76 -5.96 10.29
C ILE A 524 -6.54 -7.17 9.38
N LEU A 525 -7.59 -7.97 9.17
CA LEU A 525 -7.52 -9.15 8.30
C LEU A 525 -7.21 -8.79 6.84
N LYS A 526 -7.82 -7.72 6.29
CA LYS A 526 -7.48 -7.18 4.95
C LYS A 526 -6.02 -6.74 4.88
N ASN A 527 -5.48 -6.16 5.95
CA ASN A 527 -4.08 -5.74 5.99
C ASN A 527 -3.13 -6.95 5.98
N LEU A 528 -3.45 -8.03 6.71
CA LEU A 528 -2.68 -9.28 6.67
C LEU A 528 -2.69 -9.90 5.27
N GLN A 529 -3.86 -9.96 4.62
CA GLN A 529 -3.98 -10.40 3.23
C GLN A 529 -3.11 -9.57 2.28
N ARG A 530 -3.14 -8.24 2.45
CA ARG A 530 -2.31 -7.30 1.69
C ARG A 530 -0.81 -7.53 1.91
N ILE A 531 -0.38 -7.77 3.17
CA ILE A 531 1.02 -8.03 3.52
C ILE A 531 1.47 -9.34 2.87
N GLN A 532 0.65 -10.41 2.91
CA GLN A 532 0.96 -11.68 2.25
C GLN A 532 1.22 -11.47 0.75
N HIS A 533 0.34 -10.74 0.05
CA HIS A 533 0.47 -10.46 -1.39
C HIS A 533 1.67 -9.56 -1.72
N LYS A 534 1.99 -8.58 -0.87
CA LYS A 534 3.09 -7.65 -1.12
C LYS A 534 4.46 -8.18 -0.67
N GLY A 535 4.51 -9.16 0.23
CA GLY A 535 5.77 -9.71 0.74
C GLY A 535 6.59 -8.72 1.58
N GLU A 536 5.96 -7.68 2.11
CA GLU A 536 6.63 -6.61 2.86
C GLU A 536 5.94 -6.36 4.20
N LEU A 537 6.71 -6.47 5.28
CA LEU A 537 6.29 -6.17 6.64
C LEU A 537 7.20 -5.09 7.23
N ALA A 538 6.60 -4.04 7.78
CA ALA A 538 7.36 -3.05 8.52
C ALA A 538 8.06 -3.74 9.70
N PHE A 539 9.31 -3.40 9.93
CA PHE A 539 10.12 -4.00 10.99
C PHE A 539 10.35 -5.53 10.85
N GLN A 540 10.20 -6.11 9.64
CA GLN A 540 10.30 -7.55 9.39
C GLN A 540 11.50 -8.22 10.07
N LYS A 541 12.71 -7.67 9.92
CA LYS A 541 13.93 -8.25 10.52
C LYS A 541 13.91 -8.35 12.05
N TRP A 542 13.13 -7.49 12.71
CA TRP A 542 13.02 -7.46 14.17
C TRP A 542 11.81 -8.26 14.67
N ILE A 543 10.72 -8.29 13.89
CA ILE A 543 9.55 -9.13 14.17
C ILE A 543 9.86 -10.61 13.90
N LEU A 544 10.68 -10.89 12.87
CA LEU A 544 11.05 -12.23 12.41
C LEU A 544 12.57 -12.34 12.35
N PRO A 545 13.25 -12.43 13.51
CA PRO A 545 14.70 -12.62 13.53
C PRO A 545 15.05 -13.93 12.82
N GLY A 546 15.99 -13.87 11.88
CA GLY A 546 16.47 -15.05 11.17
C GLY A 546 17.09 -16.06 12.13
N ARG A 547 16.88 -17.37 11.88
CA ARG A 547 17.49 -18.45 12.70
C ARG A 547 19.02 -18.49 12.64
N LYS A 548 19.64 -17.80 11.67
CA LYS A 548 21.09 -17.77 11.43
C LYS A 548 21.79 -16.55 12.04
N GLY A 549 21.22 -15.96 13.09
CA GLY A 549 21.82 -14.79 13.71
C GLY A 549 22.82 -15.16 14.79
N GLY A 550 24.11 -14.86 14.59
CA GLY A 550 25.04 -14.67 15.71
C GLY A 550 24.58 -13.52 16.61
N GLU A 551 25.19 -13.36 17.79
CA GLU A 551 24.79 -12.40 18.85
C GLU A 551 24.48 -10.97 18.34
N ASP A 552 25.11 -10.54 17.24
CA ASP A 552 24.88 -9.26 16.55
C ASP A 552 23.54 -9.09 15.82
N SER A 553 22.77 -10.16 15.59
CA SER A 553 21.58 -10.13 14.71
C SER A 553 20.34 -9.55 15.37
N HIS A 554 20.43 -9.22 16.66
CA HIS A 554 19.34 -8.65 17.45
C HIS A 554 19.51 -7.16 17.75
N SER A 555 20.63 -6.54 17.35
CA SER A 555 20.86 -5.11 17.56
C SER A 555 19.95 -4.27 16.65
N ILE A 556 19.11 -3.43 17.26
CA ILE A 556 18.25 -2.47 16.57
C ILE A 556 19.07 -1.19 16.37
N PRO A 557 19.53 -0.88 15.15
CA PRO A 557 20.30 0.34 14.94
C PRO A 557 19.43 1.60 15.16
N PRO A 558 20.04 2.74 15.54
CA PRO A 558 19.35 4.01 15.74
C PRO A 558 18.50 4.42 14.53
N PRO A 559 17.53 5.33 14.66
CA PRO A 559 16.76 5.83 13.51
C PRO A 559 17.65 6.37 12.39
N ALA A 560 17.21 6.28 11.13
CA ALA A 560 18.03 6.68 9.98
C ALA A 560 18.54 8.14 10.05
N TYR A 561 17.76 9.06 10.64
CA TYR A 561 18.19 10.44 10.83
C TYR A 561 19.31 10.58 11.87
N ALA A 562 19.36 9.68 12.85
CA ALA A 562 20.33 9.68 13.94
C ALA A 562 21.67 9.01 13.56
N ARG A 563 21.72 8.35 12.40
CA ARG A 563 22.95 7.73 11.85
C ARG A 563 23.80 8.67 11.02
N LYS A 564 23.42 9.94 10.91
CA LYS A 564 24.21 10.92 10.15
C LYS A 564 25.55 11.15 10.85
N PRO A 565 26.67 11.28 10.11
CA PRO A 565 27.96 11.63 10.72
C PRO A 565 27.84 12.90 11.57
N GLY A 566 28.33 12.84 12.81
CA GLY A 566 28.27 13.96 13.76
C GLY A 566 26.89 14.23 14.37
N PHE A 567 25.89 13.37 14.15
CA PHE A 567 24.60 13.50 14.81
C PHE A 567 24.72 13.23 16.31
N ILE A 568 24.05 14.06 17.12
CA ILE A 568 24.01 13.93 18.57
C ILE A 568 22.58 14.26 19.02
N PHE A 569 22.03 13.46 19.93
CA PHE A 569 20.76 13.74 20.59
C PHE A 569 20.96 14.81 21.68
N PRO A 570 20.38 16.02 21.55
CA PRO A 570 20.37 16.97 22.65
C PRO A 570 19.34 16.51 23.69
N LEU A 571 19.78 16.22 24.93
CA LEU A 571 18.89 15.80 26.02
C LEU A 571 18.41 16.98 26.87
N THR A 572 18.56 18.21 26.38
CA THR A 572 18.23 19.44 27.12
C THR A 572 16.76 19.55 27.53
N SER A 573 15.87 18.83 26.86
CA SER A 573 14.44 18.79 27.20
C SER A 573 14.14 17.99 28.47
N ILE A 574 15.06 17.14 28.91
CA ILE A 574 14.92 16.28 30.09
C ILE A 574 15.97 16.57 31.17
N THR A 575 16.83 17.58 30.96
CA THR A 575 17.79 18.04 31.99
C THR A 575 17.12 18.95 33.00
N ILE A 576 17.53 18.85 34.27
CA ILE A 576 17.06 19.71 35.37
C ILE A 576 17.43 21.18 35.08
N VAL A 577 16.57 22.12 35.49
CA VAL A 577 16.82 23.56 35.31
C VAL A 577 18.07 23.97 36.09
N GLY A 578 19.09 24.49 35.38
CA GLY A 578 20.39 24.88 35.96
C GLY A 578 21.48 23.81 35.88
N ALA A 579 21.14 22.61 35.39
CA ALA A 579 22.08 21.52 35.14
C ALA A 579 22.90 21.74 33.84
N GLU A 580 24.03 21.03 33.71
CA GLU A 580 24.81 20.99 32.48
C GLU A 580 24.00 20.35 31.35
N LYS A 581 24.15 20.89 30.13
CA LYS A 581 23.53 20.31 28.94
C LYS A 581 24.16 18.95 28.65
N VAL A 582 23.35 17.89 28.68
CA VAL A 582 23.77 16.54 28.31
C VAL A 582 23.37 16.26 26.86
N ALA A 583 24.25 15.57 26.15
CA ALA A 583 24.02 15.15 24.79
C ALA A 583 24.48 13.70 24.61
N LEU A 584 23.78 12.95 23.77
CA LEU A 584 23.99 11.52 23.57
C LEU A 584 24.39 11.25 22.13
N ASN A 585 25.58 10.69 21.93
CA ASN A 585 26.06 10.28 20.61
C ASN A 585 25.67 8.81 20.36
N PRO A 586 24.78 8.52 19.40
CA PRO A 586 24.34 7.16 19.13
C PRO A 586 25.43 6.29 18.49
N SER A 587 26.52 6.86 17.99
CA SER A 587 27.65 6.11 17.44
C SER A 587 28.64 5.62 18.51
N THR A 588 28.55 6.16 19.73
CA THR A 588 29.44 5.84 20.85
C THR A 588 28.64 5.76 22.17
N PRO A 589 27.73 4.77 22.32
CA PRO A 589 26.90 4.63 23.52
C PRO A 589 27.72 4.40 24.79
N GLU A 590 28.85 3.72 24.68
CA GLU A 590 29.74 3.38 25.80
C GLU A 590 30.42 4.61 26.42
N ALA A 591 30.55 5.70 25.67
CA ALA A 591 31.18 6.93 26.15
C ALA A 591 30.27 7.73 27.11
N ILE A 592 29.02 7.29 27.32
CA ILE A 592 28.03 8.00 28.13
C ILE A 592 28.22 7.63 29.60
N ASN A 593 28.54 8.63 30.42
CA ASN A 593 28.58 8.45 31.86
C ASN A 593 27.16 8.41 32.45
N LEU A 594 26.70 7.21 32.81
CA LEU A 594 25.38 6.97 33.41
C LEU A 594 25.12 7.79 34.68
N LEU A 595 26.13 7.96 35.55
CA LEU A 595 25.99 8.75 36.77
C LEU A 595 25.81 10.24 36.47
N LYS A 596 26.52 10.74 35.45
CA LYS A 596 26.30 12.09 34.93
C LYS A 596 24.87 12.22 34.37
N LEU A 597 24.38 11.23 33.63
CA LEU A 597 23.02 11.28 33.09
C LEU A 597 21.97 11.31 34.21
N GLN A 598 22.11 10.49 35.26
CA GLN A 598 21.21 10.48 36.42
C GLN A 598 21.20 11.84 37.14
N THR A 599 22.36 12.36 37.49
CA THR A 599 22.47 13.63 38.25
C THR A 599 21.94 14.83 37.48
N GLN A 600 22.09 14.85 36.16
CA GLN A 600 21.69 16.00 35.33
C GLN A 600 20.24 15.92 34.84
N THR A 601 19.62 14.73 34.77
CA THR A 601 18.23 14.54 34.30
C THR A 601 17.24 14.21 35.42
N GLY A 602 17.72 13.71 36.56
CA GLY A 602 16.87 13.22 37.64
C GLY A 602 16.24 11.85 37.37
N LEU A 603 16.57 11.21 36.24
CA LEU A 603 16.13 9.84 35.92
C LEU A 603 16.83 8.83 36.82
N ASP A 604 16.11 7.77 37.19
CA ASP A 604 16.71 6.65 37.91
C ASP A 604 17.63 5.80 37.01
N HIS A 605 18.33 4.84 37.62
CA HIS A 605 19.28 4.00 36.90
C HIS A 605 18.67 3.19 35.76
N GLY A 606 17.51 2.57 35.99
CA GLY A 606 16.83 1.77 34.98
C GLY A 606 16.30 2.65 33.85
N GLN A 607 15.77 3.83 34.19
CA GLN A 607 15.32 4.82 33.19
C GLN A 607 16.47 5.32 32.31
N CYS A 608 17.65 5.60 32.90
CA CYS A 608 18.84 5.98 32.14
C CYS A 608 19.31 4.86 31.20
N GLN A 609 19.33 3.61 31.67
CA GLN A 609 19.68 2.45 30.83
C GLN A 609 18.68 2.27 29.68
N GLY A 610 17.39 2.33 29.99
CA GLY A 610 16.32 2.23 28.98
C GLY A 610 16.38 3.35 27.95
N LEU A 611 16.69 4.58 28.37
CA LEU A 611 16.85 5.72 27.47
C LEU A 611 18.03 5.54 26.51
N ILE A 612 19.18 5.09 27.00
CA ILE A 612 20.36 4.82 26.16
C ILE A 612 20.00 3.71 25.16
N ALA A 613 19.50 2.56 25.64
CA ALA A 613 19.13 1.43 24.80
C ALA A 613 18.05 1.74 23.75
N ALA A 614 17.16 2.71 24.01
CA ALA A 614 16.15 3.14 23.04
C ALA A 614 16.71 4.09 21.97
N LEU A 615 17.77 4.84 22.27
CA LEU A 615 18.37 5.85 21.39
C LEU A 615 19.61 5.36 20.64
N THR A 616 20.23 4.26 21.08
CA THR A 616 21.46 3.67 20.53
C THR A 616 21.25 2.22 20.19
#